data_AF-A0A2G4ISK6-F1
#
_entry.id   AF-A0A2G4ISK6-F1
#
_cell.length_a   1.000
_cell.length_b   1.000
_cell.length_c   1.000
_cell.angle_alpha   90.00
_cell.angle_beta   90.00
_cell.angle_gamma   90.00
#
_symmetry.space_group_name_H-M   'P 1'
#
loop_
_entity.id
_entity.type
_entity.pdbx_description
1 polymer ?
#
loop_
_entity_poly.entity_id
_entity_poly.type
_entity_poly.pdbx_seq_one_letter_code
_entity_poly.pdbx_strand_id
1 'polypeptide(L)'
;MRDLSPKDLFELDLEKFVRKENHGVSCRRTQLKDFDLIVQWRINYEIETLVAPPSPDVESRAHDNVKQMIDRGDFWVATVDDVPVPLSVINARLPDVVQVGGVHTPKHLRGRGYSAR
;
A
#
# COMPACT_ATOMS: atom_id res chain seq x y z
N MET A 1 -19.45 -21.76 -18.42
CA MET A 1 -18.61 -20.57 -18.18
C MET A 1 -19.52 -19.57 -17.49
N ARG A 2 -19.20 -19.08 -16.28
CA ARG A 2 -20.09 -18.12 -15.59
C ARG A 2 -19.98 -16.77 -16.30
N ASP A 3 -21.11 -16.18 -16.64
CA ASP A 3 -21.19 -14.81 -17.14
C ASP A 3 -20.99 -13.86 -15.95
N LEU A 4 -19.76 -13.37 -15.80
CA LEU A 4 -19.41 -12.43 -14.74
C LEU A 4 -19.66 -11.02 -15.27
N SER A 5 -20.47 -10.24 -14.56
CA SER A 5 -20.60 -8.82 -14.84
C SER A 5 -19.30 -8.08 -14.50
N PRO A 6 -19.04 -6.90 -15.06
CA PRO A 6 -17.88 -6.10 -14.69
C PRO A 6 -17.80 -5.77 -13.19
N LYS A 7 -18.93 -5.71 -12.48
CA LYS A 7 -18.96 -5.50 -11.02
C LYS A 7 -18.40 -6.71 -10.27
N ASP A 8 -18.71 -7.92 -10.74
CA ASP A 8 -18.28 -9.17 -10.08
C ASP A 8 -16.75 -9.37 -10.08
N LEU A 9 -16.01 -8.59 -10.88
CA LEU A 9 -14.55 -8.60 -10.92
C LEU A 9 -13.88 -7.74 -9.84
N PHE A 10 -14.60 -6.77 -9.27
CA PHE A 10 -14.03 -5.78 -8.33
C PHE A 10 -14.75 -5.76 -6.98
N GLU A 11 -15.84 -6.51 -6.83
CA GLU A 11 -16.56 -6.67 -5.57
C GLU A 11 -16.00 -7.87 -4.80
N LEU A 12 -15.59 -7.63 -3.55
CA LEU A 12 -15.12 -8.66 -2.63
C LEU A 12 -16.16 -8.87 -1.53
N ASP A 13 -16.93 -9.95 -1.63
CA ASP A 13 -17.85 -10.36 -0.57
C ASP A 13 -17.05 -10.84 0.65
N LEU A 14 -17.00 -10.01 1.69
CA LEU A 14 -16.25 -10.29 2.91
C LEU A 14 -16.83 -11.45 3.73
N GLU A 15 -18.12 -11.77 3.60
CA GLU A 15 -18.72 -12.92 4.28
C GLU A 15 -18.26 -14.24 3.65
N LYS A 16 -18.01 -14.22 2.34
CA LYS A 16 -17.47 -15.37 1.59
C LYS A 16 -15.95 -15.37 1.50
N PHE A 17 -15.29 -14.32 1.99
CA PHE A 17 -13.84 -14.18 1.91
C PHE A 17 -13.14 -15.14 2.87
N VAL A 18 -12.52 -16.17 2.30
CA VAL A 18 -11.63 -17.06 3.06
C VAL A 18 -10.23 -16.47 3.05
N ARG A 19 -9.83 -15.91 4.20
CA ARG A 19 -8.46 -15.44 4.41
C ARG A 19 -7.50 -16.62 4.31
N LYS A 20 -6.54 -16.55 3.41
CA LYS A 20 -5.40 -17.49 3.41
C LYS A 20 -4.45 -17.12 4.55
N GLU A 21 -3.88 -18.12 5.21
CA GLU A 21 -2.84 -17.87 6.20
C GLU A 21 -1.61 -17.27 5.53
N ASN A 22 -1.20 -16.11 6.03
CA ASN A 22 0.01 -15.41 5.60
C ASN A 22 1.11 -15.67 6.63
N HIS A 23 1.64 -16.90 6.67
CA HIS A 23 2.70 -17.24 7.62
C HIS A 23 3.88 -16.26 7.52
N GLY A 24 4.22 -15.63 8.64
CA GLY A 24 5.33 -14.70 8.76
C GLY A 24 5.10 -13.30 8.19
N VAL A 25 3.90 -12.97 7.69
CA VAL A 25 3.57 -11.61 7.23
C VAL A 25 2.37 -11.08 8.00
N SER A 26 2.57 -9.96 8.71
CA SER A 26 1.52 -9.22 9.39
C SER A 26 1.28 -7.87 8.70
N CYS A 27 0.16 -7.20 8.98
CA CYS A 27 -0.08 -5.83 8.54
C CYS A 27 -0.37 -4.95 9.76
N ARG A 28 0.19 -3.74 9.77
CA ARG A 28 -0.08 -2.74 10.80
C ARG A 28 -0.18 -1.35 10.20
N ARG A 29 -0.79 -0.43 10.95
CA ARG A 29 -0.69 1.00 10.64
C ARG A 29 0.77 1.44 10.74
N THR A 30 1.16 2.37 9.90
CA THR A 30 2.46 3.01 10.04
C THR A 30 2.53 3.83 11.32
N GLN A 31 3.75 3.93 11.83
CA GLN A 31 4.10 4.67 13.01
C GLN A 31 5.12 5.74 12.61
N LEU A 32 5.34 6.73 13.48
CA LEU A 32 6.33 7.78 13.22
C LEU A 32 7.75 7.22 12.98
N LYS A 33 8.08 6.07 13.61
CA LYS A 33 9.36 5.36 13.39
C LYS A 33 9.57 4.89 11.95
N ASP A 34 8.49 4.72 11.17
CA ASP A 34 8.55 4.26 9.79
C ASP A 34 8.70 5.43 8.80
N PHE A 35 8.61 6.69 9.26
CA PHE A 35 8.43 7.87 8.40
C PHE A 35 9.46 7.96 7.27
N ASP A 36 10.76 7.95 7.60
CA ASP A 36 11.83 8.10 6.61
C ASP A 36 11.82 6.99 5.57
N LEU A 37 11.56 5.76 6.00
CA LEU A 37 11.46 4.60 5.11
C LEU A 37 10.30 4.77 4.12
N ILE A 38 9.16 5.22 4.62
CA ILE A 38 7.95 5.41 3.80
C ILE A 38 8.11 6.60 2.84
N VAL A 39 8.78 7.69 3.24
CA VAL A 39 9.12 8.78 2.33
C VAL A 39 9.99 8.28 1.19
N GLN A 40 11.04 7.49 1.48
CA GLN A 40 11.87 6.91 0.44
C GLN A 40 11.08 6.02 -0.52
N TRP A 41 10.17 5.20 0.01
CA TRP A 41 9.33 4.36 -0.84
C TRP A 41 8.32 5.17 -1.65
N ARG A 42 7.80 6.28 -1.10
CA ARG A 42 6.92 7.19 -1.83
C ARG A 42 7.65 7.88 -2.98
N ILE A 43 8.90 8.32 -2.77
CA ILE A 43 9.75 8.85 -3.84
C ILE A 43 9.94 7.80 -4.93
N ASN A 44 10.28 6.56 -4.55
CA ASN A 44 10.44 5.46 -5.50
C ASN A 44 9.14 5.17 -6.28
N TYR A 45 7.99 5.23 -5.61
CA TYR A 45 6.69 5.06 -6.25
C TYR A 45 6.41 6.16 -7.28
N GLU A 46 6.63 7.43 -6.92
CA GLU A 46 6.46 8.56 -7.83
C GLU A 46 7.35 8.42 -9.08
N ILE A 47 8.63 8.10 -8.88
CA ILE A 47 9.59 7.98 -9.99
C ILE A 47 9.33 6.73 -10.83
N GLU A 48 9.17 5.57 -10.20
CA GLU A 48 9.11 4.30 -10.94
C GLU A 48 7.71 3.96 -11.44
N THR A 49 6.68 4.28 -10.66
CA THR A 49 5.30 3.87 -10.96
C THR A 49 4.52 4.99 -11.66
N LEU A 50 4.73 6.24 -11.23
CA LEU A 50 4.09 7.40 -11.85
C LEU A 50 4.98 8.09 -12.89
N VAL A 51 6.19 7.57 -13.11
CA VAL A 51 7.15 8.08 -14.12
C VAL A 51 7.48 9.57 -13.91
N ALA A 52 7.48 10.01 -12.64
CA ALA A 52 7.86 11.37 -12.30
C ALA A 52 9.37 11.59 -12.50
N PRO A 53 9.80 12.75 -13.02
CA PRO A 53 11.21 13.09 -13.10
C PRO A 53 11.81 13.26 -11.69
N PRO A 54 12.95 12.60 -11.37
CA PRO A 54 13.64 12.80 -10.10
C PRO A 54 13.96 14.28 -9.88
N SER A 55 13.48 14.85 -8.77
CA SER A 55 13.62 16.28 -8.47
C SER A 55 13.36 16.57 -6.99
N PRO A 56 13.87 17.69 -6.46
CA PRO A 56 13.55 18.14 -5.11
C PRO A 56 12.04 18.30 -4.86
N ASP A 57 11.26 18.65 -5.89
CA ASP A 57 9.81 18.79 -5.79
C ASP A 57 9.11 17.43 -5.54
N VAL A 58 9.61 16.34 -6.15
CA VAL A 58 9.12 14.99 -5.87
C VAL A 58 9.41 14.59 -4.43
N GLU A 59 10.59 14.91 -3.92
CA GLU A 59 11.00 14.62 -2.54
C GLU A 59 10.12 15.39 -1.53
N SER A 60 9.95 16.70 -1.73
CA SER A 60 9.11 17.54 -0.87
C SER A 60 7.66 17.09 -0.87
N ARG A 61 7.07 16.81 -2.04
CA ARG A 61 5.69 16.33 -2.14
C ARG A 61 5.51 14.94 -1.53
N ALA A 62 6.49 14.05 -1.67
CA ALA A 62 6.47 12.74 -1.03
C ALA A 62 6.48 12.87 0.49
N HIS A 63 7.35 13.72 1.04
CA HIS A 63 7.44 14.01 2.46
C HIS A 63 6.10 14.52 3.03
N ASP A 64 5.54 15.57 2.42
CA ASP A 64 4.27 16.16 2.87
C ASP A 64 3.11 15.18 2.76
N ASN A 65 3.09 14.38 1.69
CA ASN A 65 2.08 13.37 1.50
C ASN A 65 2.13 12.29 2.60
N VAL A 66 3.32 11.76 2.90
CA VAL A 66 3.47 10.74 3.93
C VAL A 66 3.06 11.27 5.30
N LYS A 67 3.45 12.51 5.63
CA LYS A 67 3.05 13.16 6.89
C LYS A 67 1.52 13.20 7.03
N GLN A 68 0.84 13.74 6.01
CA GLN A 68 -0.63 13.82 6.01
C GLN A 68 -1.30 12.46 6.12
N MET A 69 -0.73 11.43 5.48
CA MET A 69 -1.32 10.09 5.49
C MET A 69 -1.12 9.37 6.83
N ILE A 70 0.03 9.54 7.49
CA ILE A 70 0.24 9.02 8.85
C ILE A 70 -0.72 9.70 9.83
N ASP A 71 -0.88 11.03 9.73
CA ASP A 71 -1.79 11.78 10.60
C ASP A 71 -3.25 11.34 10.44
N ARG A 72 -3.67 10.98 9.22
CA ARG A 72 -5.00 10.41 8.94
C ARG A 72 -5.15 8.95 9.37
N GLY A 73 -4.03 8.25 9.57
CA GLY A 73 -4.00 6.84 9.95
C GLY A 73 -4.42 5.87 8.83
N ASP A 74 -4.53 6.32 7.59
CA ASP A 74 -5.00 5.50 6.45
C ASP A 74 -3.88 4.70 5.77
N PHE A 75 -2.66 4.75 6.33
CA PHE A 75 -1.47 4.16 5.75
C PHE A 75 -1.09 2.85 6.45
N TRP A 76 -0.90 1.79 5.67
CA TRP A 76 -0.64 0.45 6.15
C TRP A 76 0.64 -0.10 5.55
N VAL A 77 1.38 -0.84 6.37
CA VAL A 77 2.58 -1.58 5.96
C VAL A 77 2.39 -3.05 6.27
N ALA A 78 2.82 -3.91 5.35
CA ALA A 78 3.04 -5.30 5.71
C ALA A 78 4.43 -5.43 6.34
N THR A 79 4.57 -6.34 7.30
CA THR A 79 5.76 -6.55 8.10
C THR A 79 6.12 -8.03 8.19
N VAL A 80 7.40 -8.33 8.13
CA VAL A 80 7.99 -9.63 8.50
C VAL A 80 8.86 -9.36 9.72
N ASP A 81 8.58 -10.01 10.85
CA ASP A 81 9.29 -9.78 12.12
C ASP A 81 9.35 -8.28 12.53
N ASP A 82 8.23 -7.56 12.37
CA ASP A 82 8.06 -6.09 12.53
C ASP A 82 8.85 -5.21 11.54
N VAL A 83 9.57 -5.80 10.58
CA VAL A 83 10.28 -5.09 9.51
C VAL A 83 9.34 -4.83 8.32
N PRO A 84 9.10 -3.57 7.91
CA PRO A 84 8.24 -3.25 6.78
C PRO A 84 8.74 -3.84 5.46
N VAL A 85 7.84 -4.39 4.63
CA VAL A 85 8.20 -5.08 3.36
C VAL A 85 7.48 -4.57 2.10
N PRO A 86 6.17 -4.30 2.12
CA PRO A 86 5.52 -3.39 1.18
C PRO A 86 4.60 -2.38 1.87
N LEU A 87 4.20 -1.35 1.14
CA LEU A 87 3.22 -0.36 1.60
C LEU A 87 1.93 -0.41 0.77
N SER A 88 0.84 0.00 1.40
CA SER A 88 -0.45 0.28 0.75
C SER A 88 -1.18 1.40 1.49
N VAL A 89 -2.10 2.08 0.79
CA VAL A 89 -2.87 3.18 1.38
C VAL A 89 -4.34 3.03 1.08
N ILE A 90 -5.19 3.29 2.07
CA ILE A 90 -6.59 3.59 1.80
C ILE A 90 -6.66 5.03 1.28
N ASN A 91 -6.80 5.20 -0.03
CA ASN A 91 -6.68 6.51 -0.66
C ASN A 91 -8.04 7.16 -0.98
N ALA A 92 -9.15 6.44 -0.82
CA ALA A 92 -10.51 6.98 -0.86
C ALA A 92 -11.46 6.12 -0.01
N ARG A 93 -12.54 6.72 0.49
CA ARG A 93 -13.53 6.07 1.34
C ARG A 93 -14.94 6.56 1.02
N LEU A 94 -15.84 5.61 0.84
CA LEU A 94 -17.30 5.73 0.88
C LEU A 94 -17.81 4.91 2.09
N PRO A 95 -19.09 5.00 2.48
CA PRO A 95 -19.60 4.27 3.65
C PRO A 95 -19.34 2.76 3.64
N ASP A 96 -19.40 2.13 2.47
CA ASP A 96 -19.30 0.68 2.25
C ASP A 96 -18.11 0.26 1.37
N VAL A 97 -17.41 1.22 0.75
CA VAL A 97 -16.30 0.95 -0.18
C VAL A 97 -15.07 1.74 0.21
N VAL A 98 -13.91 1.09 0.14
CA VAL A 98 -12.61 1.75 0.21
C VAL A 98 -11.85 1.51 -1.08
N GLN A 99 -11.07 2.52 -1.50
CA GLN A 99 -10.06 2.32 -2.52
C GLN A 99 -8.73 2.04 -1.84
N VAL A 100 -8.07 0.97 -2.27
CA VAL A 100 -6.66 0.70 -1.93
C VAL A 100 -5.82 1.18 -3.09
N GLY A 101 -4.88 2.07 -2.81
CA GLY A 101 -4.01 2.69 -3.81
C GLY A 101 -2.59 2.85 -3.30
N GLY A 102 -1.70 3.34 -4.17
CA GLY A 102 -0.31 3.57 -3.82
C GLY A 102 0.46 2.32 -3.43
N VAL A 103 0.00 1.12 -3.82
CA VAL A 103 0.67 -0.14 -3.45
C VAL A 103 2.06 -0.17 -4.06
N HIS A 104 3.09 -0.27 -3.22
CA HIS A 104 4.48 -0.28 -3.67
C HIS A 104 5.31 -1.30 -2.89
N THR A 105 6.04 -2.12 -3.63
CA THR A 105 7.09 -3.00 -3.10
C THR A 105 8.44 -2.53 -3.62
N PRO A 106 9.39 -2.16 -2.75
CA PRO A 106 10.74 -1.78 -3.15
C PRO A 106 11.42 -2.87 -3.97
N LYS A 107 12.23 -2.50 -4.96
CA LYS A 107 12.89 -3.43 -5.89
C LYS A 107 13.55 -4.64 -5.21
N HIS A 108 14.29 -4.40 -4.11
CA HIS A 108 15.02 -5.45 -3.39
C HIS A 108 14.11 -6.47 -2.64
N LEU A 109 12.81 -6.18 -2.56
CA LEU A 109 11.78 -7.02 -1.91
C LEU A 109 10.78 -7.63 -2.90
N ARG A 110 10.88 -7.30 -4.20
CA ARG A 110 10.02 -7.86 -5.25
C ARG A 110 10.30 -9.36 -5.46
N GLY A 111 9.32 -10.07 -6.03
CA GLY A 111 9.45 -11.50 -6.32
C GLY A 111 9.28 -12.43 -5.12
N ARG A 112 9.03 -11.90 -3.92
CA ARG A 112 8.84 -12.67 -2.67
C ARG A 112 7.37 -12.91 -2.29
N GLY A 113 6.44 -12.46 -3.13
CA GLY A 113 5.00 -12.62 -2.92
C GLY A 113 4.36 -11.65 -1.92
N TYR A 114 5.10 -10.67 -1.38
CA TYR A 114 4.58 -9.75 -0.35
C TYR A 114 3.38 -8.91 -0.80
N SER A 115 3.29 -8.53 -2.07
CA SER A 115 2.16 -7.72 -2.57
C SER A 115 0.84 -8.49 -2.71
N ALA A 116 0.89 -9.82 -2.71
CA ALA A 116 -0.28 -10.68 -2.87
C ALA A 116 -0.77 -11.28 -1.54
N ARG A 117 -0.11 -10.93 -0.44
CA ARG A 117 -0.39 -11.39 0.92
C ARG A 117 -0.99 -10.24 1.71
#